data_AF-A0A245ZTK8-F1
#
_entry.id   AF-A0A245ZTK8-F1
#
_cell.length_a   1.000
_cell.length_b   1.000
_cell.length_c   1.000
_cell.angle_alpha   90.00
_cell.angle_beta   90.00
_cell.angle_gamma   90.00
#
_symmetry.space_group_name_H-M   'P 1'
#
loop_
_entity.id
_entity.type
_entity.pdbx_description
1 polymer ?
#
loop_
_entity_poly.entity_id
_entity_poly.type
_entity_poly.pdbx_seq_one_letter_code
_entity_poly.pdbx_strand_id
1 'polypeptide(L)'
;MEHVADNPWVALAYLISGVCFILALRGLSSPESSRRGNRYGMIGMAIAVITTLATHVPTMPVLAVGEVAGYDYAALLQRVDSLAVFEILAALAIGAVIGVVTARRIAMTAMPQLVAAFHSLVGMAAVLVAIAAFLNPVAFGIADIVTPLIGQPFAAIHGVSRIEMILGVAIGAITFSGSVIAFLKLNGNMGGAPIMLPMRHAINLGVALMIVWFSFSFWLTQSPIDFWIVVGLSFAIGFLLIIPIGGADMPVVVSMLNSYSGWAAAAMGFTLHNTAMIITGALVGSSGAILSYIMCRAMNRSFISVIAGGFGAEAGPSGEGAAKIDRPWKRGSAEDAAFLMSQAEQVIIVPGYGMAVAQAQHALREMGDKLKEYGVRVKYAIHPVAGRMPGHMNVLLAEANVPYDEVFELEDINSEFSQTDVAFVIGANDVTNPAAKTDKTSPIYGMPVLDVEKAKTVLFIKRSMGGVGYAGVDNEVFYRDNTMMLLADAKKMVEEIVKSLD
;
A
#
# COMPACT_ATOMS: atom_id res chain seq x y z
N MET A 1 -7.80 -37.79 -18.18
CA MET A 1 -6.83 -37.45 -19.24
C MET A 1 -5.50 -37.24 -18.56
N GLU A 2 -4.44 -37.91 -19.01
CA GLU A 2 -3.09 -37.64 -18.52
C GLU A 2 -2.84 -36.13 -18.61
N HIS A 3 -2.36 -35.53 -17.51
CA HIS A 3 -1.79 -34.21 -17.52
C HIS A 3 -0.85 -34.13 -18.72
N VAL A 4 -1.16 -33.29 -19.70
CA VAL A 4 -0.16 -32.91 -20.70
C VAL A 4 1.00 -32.40 -19.87
N ALA A 5 2.09 -33.17 -19.81
CA ALA A 5 3.23 -32.84 -18.98
C ALA A 5 3.66 -31.44 -19.40
N ASP A 6 3.48 -30.46 -18.50
CA ASP A 6 3.96 -29.10 -18.71
C ASP A 6 5.39 -29.21 -19.17
N ASN A 7 5.68 -28.63 -20.33
CA ASN A 7 6.99 -28.73 -20.94
C ASN A 7 8.03 -28.33 -19.87
N PRO A 8 8.97 -29.21 -19.47
CA PRO A 8 9.70 -29.06 -18.21
C PRO A 8 10.48 -27.75 -18.10
N TRP A 9 10.83 -27.12 -19.23
CA TRP A 9 11.45 -25.79 -19.22
C TRP A 9 10.49 -24.66 -18.77
N VAL A 10 9.17 -24.80 -18.97
CA VAL A 10 8.14 -23.83 -18.55
C VAL A 10 8.06 -23.79 -17.03
N ALA A 11 7.95 -24.96 -16.40
CA ALA A 11 7.99 -25.09 -14.95
C ALA A 11 9.29 -24.53 -14.36
N LEU A 12 10.43 -24.81 -15.01
CA LEU A 12 11.73 -24.24 -14.62
C LEU A 12 11.76 -22.71 -14.77
N ALA A 13 11.23 -22.16 -15.86
CA ALA A 13 11.20 -20.71 -16.09
C ALA A 13 10.32 -20.00 -15.05
N TYR A 14 9.15 -20.55 -14.72
CA TYR A 14 8.31 -20.02 -13.64
C TYR A 14 8.95 -20.17 -12.27
N LEU A 15 9.68 -21.25 -12.01
CA LEU A 15 10.46 -21.39 -10.78
C LEU A 15 11.56 -20.32 -10.68
N ILE A 16 12.33 -20.11 -11.76
CA ILE A 16 13.36 -19.07 -11.82
C ILE A 16 12.73 -17.68 -11.60
N SER A 17 11.58 -17.41 -12.23
CA SER A 17 10.83 -16.18 -11.99
C SER A 17 10.44 -16.02 -10.51
N GLY A 18 9.92 -17.07 -9.88
CA GLY A 18 9.57 -17.09 -8.46
C GLY A 18 10.77 -16.80 -7.56
N VAL A 19 11.92 -17.42 -7.83
CA VAL A 19 13.17 -17.16 -7.12
C VAL A 19 13.63 -15.71 -7.31
N CYS A 20 13.54 -15.16 -8.52
CA CYS A 20 13.84 -13.76 -8.79
C CYS A 20 12.95 -12.81 -7.97
N PHE A 21 11.65 -13.10 -7.79
CA PHE A 21 10.77 -12.29 -6.96
C PHE A 21 11.13 -12.36 -5.46
N ILE A 22 11.53 -13.53 -4.96
CA ILE A 22 12.05 -13.68 -3.58
C ILE A 22 13.31 -12.82 -3.41
N LEU A 23 14.25 -12.91 -4.35
CA LEU A 23 15.49 -12.12 -4.34
C LEU A 23 15.22 -10.62 -4.51
N ALA A 24 14.14 -10.25 -5.19
CA ALA A 24 13.72 -8.86 -5.31
C ALA A 24 13.34 -8.28 -3.95
N LEU A 25 12.44 -8.95 -3.21
CA LEU A 25 12.03 -8.53 -1.87
C LEU A 25 13.21 -8.50 -0.89
N ARG A 26 14.07 -9.52 -0.92
CA ARG A 26 15.29 -9.55 -0.10
C ARG A 26 16.25 -8.41 -0.46
N GLY A 27 16.39 -8.07 -1.73
CA GLY A 27 17.23 -6.95 -2.14
C GLY A 27 16.65 -5.59 -1.75
N LEU A 28 15.33 -5.48 -1.64
CA LEU A 28 14.66 -4.24 -1.22
C LEU A 28 14.76 -3.98 0.29
N SER A 29 15.23 -4.94 1.09
CA SER A 29 15.33 -4.78 2.55
C SER A 29 16.53 -3.95 3.02
N SER A 30 17.45 -3.56 2.11
CA SER A 30 18.53 -2.64 2.45
C SER A 30 18.81 -1.62 1.32
N PRO A 31 19.19 -0.36 1.66
CA PRO A 31 19.52 0.65 0.66
C PRO A 31 20.62 0.19 -0.31
N GLU A 32 21.66 -0.47 0.21
CA GLU A 32 22.80 -0.96 -0.59
C GLU A 32 22.41 -1.96 -1.67
N SER A 33 21.45 -2.85 -1.37
CA SER A 33 21.03 -3.91 -2.28
C SER A 33 19.75 -3.61 -3.07
N SER A 34 19.09 -2.48 -2.77
CA SER A 34 17.80 -2.05 -3.33
C SER A 34 17.76 -2.09 -4.86
N ARG A 35 18.78 -1.52 -5.53
CA ARG A 35 18.88 -1.51 -7.01
C ARG A 35 19.00 -2.91 -7.59
N ARG A 36 19.75 -3.80 -6.92
CA ARG A 36 19.88 -5.20 -7.34
C ARG A 36 18.58 -5.95 -7.12
N GLY A 37 17.88 -5.70 -6.01
CA GLY A 37 16.54 -6.22 -5.76
C GLY A 37 15.56 -5.85 -6.86
N ASN A 38 15.47 -4.56 -7.21
CA ASN A 38 14.60 -4.10 -8.29
C ASN A 38 14.93 -4.78 -9.65
N ARG A 39 16.22 -4.97 -9.96
CA ARG A 39 16.63 -5.69 -11.17
C ARG A 39 16.17 -7.15 -11.18
N TYR A 40 16.24 -7.86 -10.05
CA TYR A 40 15.68 -9.22 -9.98
C TYR A 40 14.17 -9.22 -10.21
N GLY A 41 13.44 -8.23 -9.69
CA GLY A 41 12.01 -8.09 -9.96
C GLY A 41 11.70 -7.92 -11.45
N MET A 42 12.45 -7.05 -12.15
CA MET A 42 12.31 -6.85 -13.60
C MET A 42 12.63 -8.13 -14.40
N ILE A 43 13.71 -8.83 -14.04
CA ILE A 43 14.09 -10.10 -14.71
C ILE A 43 13.02 -11.17 -14.50
N GLY A 44 12.53 -11.33 -13.27
CA GLY A 44 11.47 -12.29 -12.96
C GLY A 44 10.21 -12.02 -13.78
N MET A 45 9.74 -10.77 -13.79
CA MET A 45 8.57 -10.37 -14.59
C MET A 45 8.76 -10.61 -16.09
N ALA A 46 9.93 -10.29 -16.63
CA ALA A 46 10.24 -10.54 -18.04
C ALA A 46 10.20 -12.04 -18.38
N ILE A 47 10.80 -12.89 -17.53
CA ILE A 47 10.77 -14.34 -17.71
C ILE A 47 9.34 -14.86 -17.69
N ALA A 48 8.52 -14.45 -16.71
CA ALA A 48 7.14 -14.89 -16.60
C ALA A 48 6.31 -14.51 -17.84
N VAL A 49 6.34 -13.24 -18.25
CA VAL A 49 5.56 -12.74 -19.40
C VAL A 49 5.99 -13.42 -20.69
N ILE A 50 7.30 -13.49 -20.96
CA ILE A 50 7.82 -14.11 -22.20
C ILE A 50 7.47 -15.60 -22.24
N THR A 51 7.59 -16.30 -21.11
CA THR A 51 7.24 -17.72 -21.01
C THR A 51 5.77 -17.94 -21.33
N THR A 52 4.85 -17.14 -20.76
CA THR A 52 3.42 -17.24 -21.05
C THR A 52 3.12 -16.96 -22.52
N LEU A 53 3.67 -15.89 -23.10
CA LEU A 53 3.44 -15.54 -24.50
C LEU A 53 3.96 -16.59 -25.48
N ALA A 54 5.08 -17.25 -25.15
CA ALA A 54 5.65 -18.30 -25.99
C ALA A 54 4.89 -19.64 -25.91
N THR A 55 4.23 -19.92 -24.78
CA THR A 55 3.58 -21.20 -24.51
C THR A 55 2.08 -21.20 -24.80
N HIS A 56 1.42 -20.05 -24.60
CA HIS A 56 -0.03 -19.89 -24.74
C HIS A 56 -0.35 -19.02 -25.96
N VAL A 57 0.24 -19.34 -27.11
CA VAL A 57 -0.06 -18.64 -28.37
C VAL A 57 -1.53 -18.90 -28.75
N PRO A 58 -2.36 -17.86 -28.93
CA PRO A 58 -3.75 -18.03 -29.34
C PRO A 58 -3.86 -18.80 -30.65
N THR A 59 -4.72 -19.83 -30.68
CA THR A 59 -5.01 -20.62 -31.88
C THR A 59 -6.50 -20.73 -32.09
N MET A 60 -6.93 -20.69 -33.36
CA MET A 60 -8.30 -20.95 -33.77
C MET A 60 -8.39 -22.28 -34.56
N PRO A 61 -9.46 -23.07 -34.37
CA PRO A 61 -9.70 -24.24 -35.20
C PRO A 61 -10.14 -23.81 -36.62
N VAL A 62 -9.55 -24.42 -37.63
CA VAL A 62 -9.87 -24.21 -39.04
C VAL A 62 -10.23 -25.55 -39.67
N LEU A 63 -11.42 -25.63 -40.28
CA LEU A 63 -11.84 -26.79 -41.04
C LEU A 63 -11.15 -26.76 -42.41
N ALA A 64 -10.15 -27.61 -42.60
CA ALA A 64 -9.53 -27.82 -43.90
C ALA A 64 -10.28 -28.93 -44.62
N VAL A 65 -10.96 -28.58 -45.72
CA VAL A 65 -11.66 -29.54 -46.59
C VAL A 65 -10.90 -29.63 -47.90
N GLY A 66 -10.66 -30.86 -48.38
CA GLY A 66 -10.01 -31.11 -49.66
C GLY A 66 -10.24 -32.53 -50.16
N GLU A 67 -9.70 -32.83 -51.33
CA GLU A 67 -9.79 -34.16 -51.96
C GLU A 67 -8.38 -34.72 -52.16
N VAL A 68 -8.11 -35.93 -51.65
CA VAL A 68 -6.88 -36.68 -51.95
C VAL A 68 -7.26 -38.02 -52.55
N ALA A 69 -6.76 -38.29 -53.77
CA ALA A 69 -6.95 -39.56 -54.46
C ALA A 69 -8.43 -39.99 -54.62
N GLY A 70 -9.35 -39.04 -54.85
CA GLY A 70 -10.77 -39.34 -55.05
C GLY A 70 -11.61 -39.43 -53.76
N TYR A 71 -11.01 -39.15 -52.60
CA TYR A 71 -11.69 -39.14 -51.31
C TYR A 71 -11.69 -37.73 -50.70
N ASP A 72 -12.87 -37.24 -50.36
CA ASP A 72 -13.03 -36.03 -49.57
C ASP A 72 -12.52 -36.25 -48.15
N TYR A 73 -11.67 -35.34 -47.67
CA TYR A 73 -11.23 -35.29 -46.28
C TYR A 73 -11.58 -33.93 -45.66
N ALA A 74 -11.96 -33.97 -44.38
CA ALA A 74 -12.08 -32.80 -43.54
C ALA A 74 -11.15 -32.97 -42.34
N ALA A 75 -10.15 -32.10 -42.21
CA ALA A 75 -9.22 -32.07 -41.09
C ALA A 75 -9.43 -30.81 -40.25
N LEU A 76 -9.52 -30.96 -38.93
CA LEU A 76 -9.52 -29.83 -38.01
C LEU A 76 -8.06 -29.44 -37.72
N LEU A 77 -7.59 -28.36 -38.34
CA LEU A 77 -6.24 -27.83 -38.12
C LEU A 77 -6.31 -26.68 -37.12
N GLN A 78 -5.26 -26.50 -36.31
CA GLN A 78 -5.10 -25.30 -35.49
C GLN A 78 -4.24 -24.29 -36.24
N ARG A 79 -4.77 -23.08 -36.43
CA ARG A 79 -4.03 -21.94 -36.99
C ARG A 79 -3.80 -20.91 -35.89
N VAL A 80 -2.64 -20.26 -35.88
CA VAL A 80 -2.38 -19.12 -35.00
C VAL A 80 -3.40 -18.01 -35.27
N ASP A 81 -4.05 -17.55 -34.22
CA ASP A 81 -4.95 -16.42 -34.26
C ASP A 81 -4.16 -15.11 -34.19
N SER A 82 -3.79 -14.60 -35.36
CA SER A 82 -3.05 -13.35 -35.49
C SER A 82 -3.80 -12.14 -34.94
N LEU A 83 -5.13 -12.17 -34.93
CA LEU A 83 -5.93 -11.07 -34.40
C LEU A 83 -5.83 -11.07 -32.86
N ALA A 84 -6.07 -12.22 -32.23
CA ALA A 84 -5.94 -12.35 -30.77
C ALA A 84 -4.50 -12.05 -30.29
N VAL A 85 -3.47 -12.49 -31.03
CA VAL A 85 -2.07 -12.12 -30.74
C VAL A 85 -1.89 -10.60 -30.78
N PHE A 86 -2.41 -9.93 -31.80
CA PHE A 86 -2.33 -8.46 -31.91
C PHE A 86 -3.07 -7.77 -30.77
N GLU A 87 -4.26 -8.22 -30.39
CA GLU A 87 -5.04 -7.68 -29.27
C GLU A 87 -4.29 -7.78 -27.93
N ILE A 88 -3.67 -8.93 -27.65
CA ILE A 88 -2.85 -9.13 -26.43
C ILE A 88 -1.66 -8.17 -26.42
N LEU A 89 -0.91 -8.09 -27.52
CA LEU A 89 0.25 -7.22 -27.62
C LEU A 89 -0.14 -5.73 -27.53
N ALA A 90 -1.25 -5.33 -28.15
CA ALA A 90 -1.78 -3.98 -28.07
C ALA A 90 -2.20 -3.62 -26.64
N ALA A 91 -2.91 -4.52 -25.94
CA ALA A 91 -3.30 -4.31 -24.55
C ALA A 91 -2.08 -4.17 -23.62
N LEU A 92 -1.06 -5.03 -23.79
CA LEU A 92 0.21 -4.93 -23.06
C LEU A 92 0.92 -3.60 -23.34
N ALA A 93 0.98 -3.18 -24.60
CA ALA A 93 1.60 -1.92 -24.99
C ALA A 93 0.88 -0.71 -24.38
N ILE A 94 -0.45 -0.68 -24.44
CA ILE A 94 -1.27 0.40 -23.84
C ILE A 94 -1.04 0.46 -22.33
N GLY A 95 -1.10 -0.68 -21.63
CA GLY A 95 -0.85 -0.76 -20.19
C GLY A 95 0.56 -0.29 -19.82
N ALA A 96 1.58 -0.70 -20.58
CA ALA A 96 2.96 -0.28 -20.38
C ALA A 96 3.15 1.22 -20.59
N VAL A 97 2.56 1.80 -21.64
CA VAL A 97 2.64 3.24 -21.91
C VAL A 97 1.99 4.03 -20.77
N ILE A 98 0.76 3.67 -20.37
CA ILE A 98 0.06 4.33 -19.26
C ILE A 98 0.88 4.23 -17.97
N GLY A 99 1.40 3.04 -17.65
CA GLY A 99 2.20 2.80 -16.45
C GLY A 99 3.49 3.63 -16.43
N VAL A 100 4.26 3.62 -17.52
CA VAL A 100 5.54 4.36 -17.63
C VAL A 100 5.30 5.87 -17.56
N VAL A 101 4.28 6.37 -18.27
CA VAL A 101 3.95 7.80 -18.26
C VAL A 101 3.51 8.26 -16.87
N THR A 102 2.63 7.49 -16.21
CA THR A 102 2.13 7.82 -14.88
C THR A 102 3.26 7.81 -13.84
N ALA A 103 4.08 6.75 -13.83
CA ALA A 103 5.18 6.61 -12.89
C ALA A 103 6.25 7.70 -13.03
N ARG A 104 6.48 8.23 -14.26
CA ARG A 104 7.44 9.32 -14.50
C ARG A 104 6.92 10.71 -14.15
N ARG A 105 5.60 10.91 -14.06
CA ARG A 105 4.98 12.22 -13.86
C ARG A 105 4.46 12.46 -12.45
N ILE A 106 4.31 11.41 -11.64
CA ILE A 106 3.79 11.52 -10.28
C ILE A 106 4.81 12.17 -9.34
N ALA A 107 4.35 13.07 -8.46
CA ALA A 107 5.19 13.61 -7.40
C ALA A 107 5.38 12.57 -6.28
N MET A 108 6.54 12.57 -5.60
CA MET A 108 6.84 11.61 -4.53
C MET A 108 5.88 11.74 -3.34
N THR A 109 5.34 12.94 -3.08
CA THR A 109 4.31 13.15 -2.05
C THR A 109 2.95 12.54 -2.39
N ALA A 110 2.72 12.22 -3.67
CA ALA A 110 1.51 11.57 -4.15
C ALA A 110 1.65 10.03 -4.28
N MET A 111 2.77 9.48 -3.80
CA MET A 111 3.03 8.04 -3.85
C MET A 111 2.00 7.19 -3.09
N PRO A 112 1.46 7.58 -1.91
CA PRO A 112 0.46 6.76 -1.21
C PRO A 112 -0.80 6.47 -2.04
N GLN A 113 -1.36 7.48 -2.70
CA GLN A 113 -2.55 7.28 -3.53
C GLN A 113 -2.21 6.52 -4.81
N LEU A 114 -1.04 6.71 -5.40
CA LEU A 114 -0.65 5.94 -6.59
C LEU A 114 -0.54 4.43 -6.26
N VAL A 115 0.01 4.09 -5.10
CA VAL A 115 0.08 2.70 -4.63
C VAL A 115 -1.34 2.13 -4.45
N ALA A 116 -2.26 2.89 -3.84
CA ALA A 116 -3.67 2.49 -3.75
C ALA A 116 -4.29 2.26 -5.14
N ALA A 117 -4.06 3.17 -6.09
CA ALA A 117 -4.55 3.02 -7.46
C ALA A 117 -4.02 1.75 -8.13
N PHE A 118 -2.73 1.42 -7.98
CA PHE A 118 -2.20 0.17 -8.54
C PHE A 118 -2.81 -1.09 -7.93
N HIS A 119 -3.04 -1.15 -6.62
CA HIS A 119 -3.72 -2.31 -6.02
C HIS A 119 -5.14 -2.48 -6.55
N SER A 120 -5.83 -1.39 -6.88
CA SER A 120 -7.15 -1.49 -7.53
C SER A 120 -7.05 -2.22 -8.87
N LEU A 121 -6.07 -1.90 -9.70
CA LEU A 121 -5.87 -2.53 -11.00
C LEU A 121 -5.55 -4.03 -10.85
N VAL A 122 -4.75 -4.40 -9.84
CA VAL A 122 -4.47 -5.81 -9.53
C VAL A 122 -5.75 -6.55 -9.12
N GLY A 123 -6.58 -5.95 -8.25
CA GLY A 123 -7.86 -6.52 -7.84
C GLY A 123 -8.82 -6.70 -9.02
N MET A 124 -8.93 -5.71 -9.90
CA MET A 124 -9.75 -5.80 -11.11
C MET A 124 -9.23 -6.85 -12.09
N ALA A 125 -7.91 -6.96 -12.27
CA ALA A 125 -7.32 -8.01 -13.10
C ALA A 125 -7.70 -9.40 -12.59
N ALA A 126 -7.63 -9.65 -11.27
CA ALA A 126 -8.06 -10.91 -10.68
C ALA A 126 -9.56 -11.20 -10.95
N VAL A 127 -10.42 -10.17 -10.83
CA VAL A 127 -11.86 -10.30 -11.15
C VAL A 127 -12.08 -10.65 -12.62
N LEU A 128 -11.42 -9.96 -13.54
CA LEU A 128 -11.55 -10.19 -14.98
C LEU A 128 -11.04 -11.59 -15.38
N VAL A 129 -9.93 -12.06 -14.80
CA VAL A 129 -9.42 -13.41 -15.03
C VAL A 129 -10.40 -14.45 -14.48
N ALA A 130 -10.98 -14.24 -13.29
CA ALA A 130 -11.97 -15.16 -12.73
C ALA A 130 -13.25 -15.21 -13.58
N ILE A 131 -13.71 -14.07 -14.10
CA ILE A 131 -14.83 -14.03 -15.05
C ILE A 131 -14.48 -14.79 -16.33
N ALA A 132 -13.28 -14.59 -16.89
CA ALA A 132 -12.84 -15.30 -18.09
C ALA A 132 -12.76 -16.82 -17.86
N ALA A 133 -12.24 -17.25 -16.71
CA ALA A 133 -12.17 -18.64 -16.29
C ALA A 133 -13.56 -19.25 -16.08
N PHE A 134 -14.49 -18.49 -15.49
CA PHE A 134 -15.87 -18.95 -15.30
C PHE A 134 -16.63 -19.09 -16.63
N LEU A 135 -16.42 -18.15 -17.57
CA LEU A 135 -17.10 -18.16 -18.87
C LEU A 135 -16.50 -19.20 -19.84
N ASN A 136 -15.21 -19.50 -19.74
CA ASN A 136 -14.53 -20.44 -20.64
C ASN A 136 -13.71 -21.51 -19.88
N PRO A 137 -14.31 -22.26 -18.93
CA PRO A 137 -13.55 -23.05 -17.97
C PRO A 137 -12.77 -24.22 -18.60
N VAL A 138 -13.25 -24.76 -19.73
CA VAL A 138 -12.55 -25.82 -20.47
C VAL A 138 -11.25 -25.30 -21.07
N ALA A 139 -11.23 -24.05 -21.57
CA ALA A 139 -10.03 -23.44 -22.16
C ALA A 139 -8.93 -23.19 -21.11
N PHE A 140 -9.33 -23.01 -19.85
CA PHE A 140 -8.42 -22.88 -18.71
C PHE A 140 -8.03 -24.24 -18.09
N GLY A 141 -8.53 -25.36 -18.62
CA GLY A 141 -8.23 -26.70 -18.11
C GLY A 141 -8.88 -27.04 -16.77
N ILE A 142 -9.89 -26.26 -16.35
CA ILE A 142 -10.54 -26.39 -15.03
C ILE A 142 -11.94 -27.02 -15.08
N ALA A 143 -12.35 -27.52 -16.25
CA ALA A 143 -13.63 -28.19 -16.44
C ALA A 143 -13.55 -29.30 -17.50
N ASP A 144 -14.35 -30.34 -17.28
CA ASP A 144 -14.59 -31.39 -18.27
C ASP A 144 -15.95 -31.17 -18.95
N ILE A 145 -16.06 -31.56 -20.22
CA ILE A 145 -17.35 -31.58 -20.93
C ILE A 145 -18.11 -32.84 -20.53
N VAL A 146 -19.28 -32.66 -19.93
CA VAL A 146 -20.19 -33.75 -19.57
C VAL A 146 -21.32 -33.81 -20.59
N THR A 147 -21.46 -34.94 -21.27
CA THR A 147 -22.58 -35.30 -22.15
C THR A 147 -23.56 -36.19 -21.40
N PRO A 148 -24.66 -35.64 -20.83
CA PRO A 148 -25.65 -36.45 -20.12
C PRO A 148 -26.48 -37.30 -21.10
N LEU A 149 -27.10 -38.37 -20.60
CA LEU A 149 -28.02 -39.21 -21.37
C LEU A 149 -29.27 -38.43 -21.84
N ILE A 150 -29.67 -37.41 -21.08
CA ILE A 150 -30.78 -36.51 -21.38
C ILE A 150 -30.30 -35.08 -21.08
N GLY A 151 -30.36 -34.19 -22.08
CA GLY A 151 -29.98 -32.78 -21.96
C GLY A 151 -28.86 -32.35 -22.89
N GLN A 152 -28.52 -31.07 -22.85
CA GLN A 152 -27.38 -30.51 -23.59
C GLN A 152 -26.07 -30.79 -22.88
N PRO A 153 -24.95 -30.98 -23.60
CA PRO A 153 -23.62 -31.02 -23.00
C PRO A 153 -23.34 -29.74 -22.22
N PHE A 154 -22.65 -29.86 -21.09
CA PHE A 154 -22.24 -28.72 -20.27
C PHE A 154 -20.82 -28.90 -19.74
N ALA A 155 -20.16 -27.79 -19.43
CA ALA A 155 -18.86 -27.81 -18.79
C ALA A 155 -19.02 -27.98 -17.27
N ALA A 156 -18.49 -29.06 -16.71
CA ALA A 156 -18.45 -29.31 -15.28
C ALA A 156 -17.10 -28.85 -14.72
N ILE A 157 -17.10 -27.68 -14.08
CA ILE A 157 -15.93 -27.10 -13.41
C ILE A 157 -15.54 -27.97 -12.23
N HIS A 158 -14.26 -28.28 -12.08
CA HIS A 158 -13.72 -29.07 -10.98
C HIS A 158 -14.00 -28.39 -9.63
N GLY A 159 -14.36 -29.17 -8.61
CA GLY A 159 -14.76 -28.64 -7.31
C GLY A 159 -13.68 -27.77 -6.65
N VAL A 160 -12.40 -28.11 -6.85
CA VAL A 160 -11.26 -27.34 -6.35
C VAL A 160 -11.16 -25.99 -7.08
N SER A 161 -11.25 -25.98 -8.41
CA SER A 161 -11.20 -24.76 -9.21
C SER A 161 -12.37 -23.82 -8.94
N ARG A 162 -13.55 -24.33 -8.57
CA ARG A 162 -14.68 -23.50 -8.10
C ARG A 162 -14.30 -22.70 -6.84
N ILE A 163 -13.59 -23.30 -5.90
CA ILE A 163 -13.14 -22.65 -4.66
C ILE A 163 -12.05 -21.63 -4.95
N GLU A 164 -11.04 -22.00 -5.73
CA GLU A 164 -9.92 -21.12 -6.07
C GLU A 164 -10.40 -19.86 -6.78
N MET A 165 -11.28 -20.03 -7.78
CA MET A 165 -11.83 -18.94 -8.57
C MET A 165 -12.78 -18.04 -7.76
N ILE A 166 -13.64 -18.60 -6.90
CA ILE A 166 -14.57 -17.81 -6.09
C ILE A 166 -13.82 -16.98 -5.02
N LEU A 167 -12.74 -17.54 -4.46
CA LEU A 167 -11.85 -16.80 -3.54
C LEU A 167 -11.11 -15.68 -4.29
N GLY A 168 -10.55 -15.99 -5.47
CA GLY A 168 -9.86 -15.01 -6.30
C GLY A 168 -10.73 -13.83 -6.69
N VAL A 169 -11.96 -14.08 -7.16
CA VAL A 169 -12.89 -13.00 -7.55
C VAL A 169 -13.38 -12.20 -6.35
N ALA A 170 -13.66 -12.84 -5.22
CA ALA A 170 -14.15 -12.16 -4.02
C ALA A 170 -13.07 -11.24 -3.42
N ILE A 171 -11.85 -11.76 -3.22
CA ILE A 171 -10.73 -10.98 -2.69
C ILE A 171 -10.33 -9.88 -3.68
N GLY A 172 -10.31 -10.18 -4.99
CA GLY A 172 -10.00 -9.21 -6.04
C GLY A 172 -11.00 -8.04 -6.08
N ALA A 173 -12.30 -8.33 -6.01
CA ALA A 173 -13.35 -7.32 -6.02
C ALA A 173 -13.30 -6.43 -4.77
N ILE A 174 -13.09 -7.01 -3.58
CA ILE A 174 -12.89 -6.26 -2.32
C ILE A 174 -11.66 -5.37 -2.42
N THR A 175 -10.57 -5.89 -2.99
CA THR A 175 -9.32 -5.15 -3.19
C THR A 175 -9.53 -3.96 -4.11
N PHE A 176 -10.24 -4.15 -5.24
CA PHE A 176 -10.55 -3.08 -6.17
C PHE A 176 -11.37 -1.97 -5.50
N SER A 177 -12.55 -2.30 -4.96
CA SER A 177 -13.46 -1.29 -4.43
C SER A 177 -12.87 -0.59 -3.20
N GLY A 178 -12.19 -1.33 -2.32
CA GLY A 178 -11.49 -0.74 -1.18
C GLY A 178 -10.36 0.20 -1.59
N SER A 179 -9.56 -0.19 -2.60
CA SER A 179 -8.43 0.60 -3.07
C SER A 179 -8.86 1.87 -3.79
N VAL A 180 -9.99 1.84 -4.49
CA VAL A 180 -10.60 3.05 -5.09
C VAL A 180 -10.98 4.05 -4.00
N ILE A 181 -11.60 3.63 -2.89
CA ILE A 181 -11.92 4.55 -1.79
C ILE A 181 -10.65 5.10 -1.13
N ALA A 182 -9.65 4.24 -0.90
CA ALA A 182 -8.37 4.69 -0.35
C ALA A 182 -7.69 5.73 -1.25
N PHE A 183 -7.68 5.52 -2.57
CA PHE A 183 -7.21 6.49 -3.55
C PHE A 183 -7.99 7.81 -3.45
N LEU A 184 -9.32 7.77 -3.49
CA LEU A 184 -10.16 8.96 -3.47
C LEU A 184 -9.95 9.80 -2.20
N LYS A 185 -9.78 9.16 -1.03
CA LYS A 185 -9.51 9.84 0.24
C LYS A 185 -8.11 10.44 0.31
N LEU A 186 -7.11 9.72 -0.15
CA LEU A 186 -5.71 10.19 -0.13
C LEU A 186 -5.48 11.31 -1.16
N ASN A 187 -6.14 11.24 -2.31
CA ASN A 187 -6.06 12.25 -3.36
C ASN A 187 -6.96 13.49 -3.09
N GLY A 188 -7.83 13.43 -2.08
CA GLY A 188 -8.72 14.53 -1.70
C GLY A 188 -9.99 14.66 -2.55
N ASN A 189 -10.29 13.70 -3.44
CA ASN A 189 -11.57 13.64 -4.15
C ASN A 189 -12.73 13.26 -3.23
N MET A 190 -12.43 12.56 -2.12
CA MET A 190 -13.36 12.25 -1.04
C MET A 190 -12.81 12.82 0.27
N GLY A 191 -13.70 13.33 1.13
CA GLY A 191 -13.31 13.84 2.45
C GLY A 191 -12.62 12.77 3.28
N GLY A 192 -11.60 13.17 4.05
CA GLY A 192 -10.87 12.27 4.96
C GLY A 192 -11.66 11.89 6.22
N ALA A 193 -12.82 12.49 6.47
CA ALA A 193 -13.65 12.15 7.62
C ALA A 193 -14.31 10.77 7.46
N PRO A 194 -14.37 9.95 8.52
CA PRO A 194 -15.17 8.73 8.56
C PRO A 194 -16.63 8.99 8.16
N ILE A 195 -17.15 8.27 7.17
CA ILE A 195 -18.57 8.32 6.80
C ILE A 195 -19.26 7.09 7.43
N MET A 196 -20.16 7.35 8.38
CA MET A 196 -20.76 6.32 9.23
C MET A 196 -22.17 5.98 8.77
N LEU A 197 -22.39 4.74 8.35
CA LEU A 197 -23.73 4.22 8.04
C LEU A 197 -24.42 3.70 9.31
N PRO A 198 -25.73 3.96 9.50
CA PRO A 198 -26.51 3.32 10.55
C PRO A 198 -26.43 1.79 10.44
N MET A 199 -26.24 1.09 11.56
CA MET A 199 -26.13 -0.38 11.61
C MET A 199 -25.04 -1.00 10.70
N ARG A 200 -23.97 -0.25 10.37
CA ARG A 200 -22.88 -0.72 9.47
C ARG A 200 -22.36 -2.11 9.78
N HIS A 201 -22.26 -2.47 11.07
CA HIS A 201 -21.73 -3.78 11.48
C HIS A 201 -22.68 -4.91 11.11
N ALA A 202 -23.99 -4.71 11.30
CA ALA A 202 -25.00 -5.67 10.88
C ALA A 202 -25.09 -5.77 9.35
N ILE A 203 -24.99 -4.64 8.64
CA ILE A 203 -24.95 -4.64 7.16
C ILE A 203 -23.72 -5.39 6.66
N ASN A 204 -22.53 -5.07 7.16
CA ASN A 204 -21.29 -5.71 6.75
C ASN A 204 -21.29 -7.20 7.07
N LEU A 205 -21.78 -7.59 8.25
CA LEU A 205 -21.93 -9.00 8.62
C LEU A 205 -22.94 -9.71 7.71
N GLY A 206 -24.10 -9.10 7.44
CA GLY A 206 -25.10 -9.65 6.54
C GLY A 206 -24.55 -9.87 5.13
N VAL A 207 -23.84 -8.89 4.57
CA VAL A 207 -23.19 -9.02 3.26
C VAL A 207 -22.11 -10.10 3.27
N ALA A 208 -21.28 -10.17 4.31
CA ALA A 208 -20.27 -11.21 4.44
C ALA A 208 -20.88 -12.61 4.50
N LEU A 209 -21.95 -12.80 5.27
CA LEU A 209 -22.68 -14.06 5.35
C LEU A 209 -23.32 -14.43 4.01
N MET A 210 -23.88 -13.47 3.27
CA MET A 210 -24.38 -13.71 1.93
C MET A 210 -23.27 -14.13 0.96
N ILE A 211 -22.10 -13.48 1.00
CA ILE A 211 -20.94 -13.89 0.18
C ILE A 211 -20.55 -15.34 0.48
N VAL A 212 -20.44 -15.72 1.76
CA VAL A 212 -20.11 -17.09 2.17
C VAL A 212 -21.18 -18.07 1.71
N TRP A 213 -22.46 -17.74 1.91
CA TRP A 213 -23.60 -18.57 1.50
C TRP A 213 -23.62 -18.83 -0.01
N PHE A 214 -23.55 -17.77 -0.82
CA PHE A 214 -23.56 -17.91 -2.28
C PHE A 214 -22.27 -18.55 -2.80
N SER A 215 -21.13 -18.36 -2.14
CA SER A 215 -19.90 -19.08 -2.50
C SER A 215 -20.03 -20.59 -2.26
N PHE A 216 -20.65 -20.99 -1.14
CA PHE A 216 -20.91 -22.39 -0.85
C PHE A 216 -21.96 -22.98 -1.82
N SER A 217 -23.03 -22.24 -2.11
CA SER A 217 -24.03 -22.64 -3.10
C SER A 217 -23.42 -22.78 -4.50
N PHE A 218 -22.54 -21.86 -4.90
CA PHE A 218 -21.79 -21.95 -6.16
C PHE A 218 -20.90 -23.20 -6.20
N TRP A 219 -20.19 -23.49 -5.10
CA TRP A 219 -19.35 -24.69 -5.03
C TRP A 219 -20.15 -25.98 -5.26
N LEU A 220 -21.36 -26.08 -4.69
CA LEU A 220 -22.25 -27.23 -4.89
C LEU A 220 -22.86 -27.28 -6.29
N THR A 221 -23.42 -26.16 -6.76
CA THR A 221 -24.35 -26.12 -7.90
C THR A 221 -23.74 -25.62 -9.19
N GLN A 222 -22.59 -24.93 -9.14
CA GLN A 222 -22.01 -24.20 -10.27
C GLN A 222 -22.96 -23.15 -10.88
N SER A 223 -23.92 -22.65 -10.10
CA SER A 223 -24.92 -21.68 -10.55
C SER A 223 -24.25 -20.37 -11.02
N PRO A 224 -24.50 -19.91 -12.27
CA PRO A 224 -24.01 -18.62 -12.74
C PRO A 224 -24.53 -17.44 -11.92
N ILE A 225 -25.75 -17.55 -11.40
CA ILE A 225 -26.36 -16.51 -10.57
C ILE A 225 -25.56 -16.35 -9.28
N ASP A 226 -25.18 -17.45 -8.64
CA ASP A 226 -24.41 -17.41 -7.39
C ASP A 226 -23.04 -16.76 -7.62
N PHE A 227 -22.37 -17.10 -8.71
CA PHE A 227 -21.10 -16.47 -9.10
C PHE A 227 -21.25 -14.95 -9.21
N TRP A 228 -22.20 -14.46 -10.02
CA TRP A 228 -22.40 -13.01 -10.23
C TRP A 228 -22.87 -12.28 -8.96
N ILE A 229 -23.66 -12.93 -8.11
CA ILE A 229 -24.03 -12.38 -6.80
C ILE A 229 -22.79 -12.21 -5.92
N VAL A 230 -21.91 -13.21 -5.85
CA VAL A 230 -20.64 -13.09 -5.10
C VAL A 230 -19.79 -11.95 -5.64
N VAL A 231 -19.67 -11.80 -6.96
CA VAL A 231 -18.92 -10.67 -7.58
C VAL A 231 -19.51 -9.33 -7.12
N GLY A 232 -20.83 -9.14 -7.28
CA GLY A 232 -21.50 -7.89 -6.93
C GLY A 232 -21.41 -7.56 -5.44
N LEU A 233 -21.66 -8.54 -4.57
CA LEU A 233 -21.57 -8.36 -3.11
C LEU A 233 -20.12 -8.09 -2.66
N SER A 234 -19.13 -8.69 -3.31
CA SER A 234 -17.71 -8.48 -2.98
C SER A 234 -17.25 -7.07 -3.35
N PHE A 235 -17.72 -6.50 -4.46
CA PHE A 235 -17.52 -5.08 -4.75
C PHE A 235 -18.19 -4.20 -3.69
N ALA A 236 -19.45 -4.49 -3.36
CA ALA A 236 -20.22 -3.73 -2.38
C ALA A 236 -19.56 -3.72 -1.00
N ILE A 237 -19.16 -4.89 -0.48
CA ILE A 237 -18.56 -4.99 0.85
C ILE A 237 -17.20 -4.27 0.91
N GLY A 238 -16.40 -4.29 -0.16
CA GLY A 238 -15.14 -3.54 -0.17
C GLY A 238 -15.35 -2.02 -0.08
N PHE A 239 -16.41 -1.48 -0.69
CA PHE A 239 -16.80 -0.08 -0.45
C PHE A 239 -17.25 0.15 0.99
N LEU A 240 -18.15 -0.70 1.50
CA LEU A 240 -18.74 -0.56 2.83
C LEU A 240 -17.72 -0.68 3.97
N LEU A 241 -16.65 -1.46 3.78
CA LEU A 241 -15.59 -1.62 4.78
C LEU A 241 -14.64 -0.42 4.84
N ILE A 242 -14.33 0.22 3.71
CA ILE A 242 -13.29 1.27 3.67
C ILE A 242 -13.85 2.70 3.81
N ILE A 243 -15.11 2.94 3.41
CA ILE A 243 -15.78 4.24 3.56
C ILE A 243 -15.80 4.75 5.02
N PRO A 244 -16.01 3.91 6.06
CA PRO A 244 -16.00 4.37 7.46
C PRO A 244 -14.61 4.60 8.04
N ILE A 245 -13.52 4.24 7.35
CA ILE A 245 -12.17 4.39 7.89
C ILE A 245 -11.67 5.83 7.65
N GLY A 246 -11.05 6.48 8.63
CA GLY A 246 -10.54 7.85 8.46
C GLY A 246 -9.40 7.92 7.44
N GLY A 247 -9.28 9.07 6.75
CA GLY A 247 -8.16 9.38 5.83
C GLY A 247 -6.78 9.22 6.49
N ALA A 248 -6.80 9.44 7.79
CA ALA A 248 -5.76 9.22 8.75
C ALA A 248 -5.25 7.75 8.73
N ASP A 249 -6.14 6.77 8.86
CA ASP A 249 -5.81 5.34 8.91
C ASP A 249 -5.60 4.70 7.52
N MET A 250 -5.78 5.47 6.44
CA MET A 250 -5.64 4.98 5.06
C MET A 250 -4.30 4.30 4.76
N PRO A 251 -3.14 4.70 5.30
CA PRO A 251 -1.88 4.02 5.02
C PRO A 251 -1.91 2.53 5.43
N VAL A 252 -2.53 2.23 6.59
CA VAL A 252 -2.72 0.84 7.06
C VAL A 252 -3.68 0.10 6.12
N VAL A 253 -4.77 0.75 5.69
CA VAL A 253 -5.71 0.18 4.73
C VAL A 253 -5.03 -0.14 3.41
N VAL A 254 -4.18 0.75 2.88
CA VAL A 254 -3.44 0.53 1.64
C VAL A 254 -2.50 -0.68 1.77
N SER A 255 -1.81 -0.82 2.91
CA SER A 255 -0.97 -1.99 3.20
C SER A 255 -1.78 -3.29 3.33
N MET A 256 -2.97 -3.24 3.93
CA MET A 256 -3.85 -4.40 4.02
C MET A 256 -4.38 -4.80 2.64
N LEU A 257 -4.79 -3.84 1.82
CA LEU A 257 -5.26 -4.10 0.46
C LEU A 257 -4.12 -4.62 -0.44
N ASN A 258 -2.86 -4.23 -0.19
CA ASN A 258 -1.70 -4.86 -0.81
C ASN A 258 -1.66 -6.37 -0.50
N SER A 259 -1.87 -6.74 0.77
CA SER A 259 -1.96 -8.15 1.17
C SER A 259 -3.06 -8.88 0.40
N TYR A 260 -4.26 -8.29 0.32
CA TYR A 260 -5.39 -8.89 -0.41
C TYR A 260 -5.09 -9.05 -1.90
N SER A 261 -4.42 -8.07 -2.52
CA SER A 261 -3.98 -8.17 -3.91
C SER A 261 -3.05 -9.37 -4.15
N GLY A 262 -2.14 -9.65 -3.21
CA GLY A 262 -1.27 -10.83 -3.24
C GLY A 262 -2.04 -12.14 -3.10
N TRP A 263 -2.97 -12.22 -2.14
CA TRP A 263 -3.80 -13.42 -1.97
C TRP A 263 -4.76 -13.67 -3.14
N ALA A 264 -5.32 -12.61 -3.75
CA ALA A 264 -6.11 -12.73 -4.97
C ALA A 264 -5.24 -13.27 -6.13
N ALA A 265 -4.02 -12.75 -6.30
CA ALA A 265 -3.09 -13.24 -7.31
C ALA A 265 -2.69 -14.71 -7.08
N ALA A 266 -2.50 -15.12 -5.82
CA ALA A 266 -2.22 -16.52 -5.49
C ALA A 266 -3.41 -17.44 -5.79
N ALA A 267 -4.63 -17.03 -5.43
CA ALA A 267 -5.85 -17.77 -5.74
C ALA A 267 -6.05 -17.95 -7.25
N MET A 268 -5.84 -16.87 -8.03
CA MET A 268 -5.85 -16.97 -9.49
C MET A 268 -4.70 -17.82 -10.03
N GLY A 269 -3.54 -17.78 -9.38
CA GLY A 269 -2.42 -18.67 -9.71
C GLY A 269 -2.79 -20.14 -9.57
N PHE A 270 -3.56 -20.52 -8.55
CA PHE A 270 -4.09 -21.88 -8.43
C PHE A 270 -5.09 -22.22 -9.53
N THR A 271 -6.06 -21.33 -9.80
CA THR A 271 -7.04 -21.51 -10.89
C THR A 271 -6.38 -21.67 -12.25
N LEU A 272 -5.26 -20.99 -12.49
CA LEU A 272 -4.51 -21.04 -13.74
C LEU A 272 -3.38 -22.09 -13.76
N HIS A 273 -3.22 -22.85 -12.68
CA HIS A 273 -2.10 -23.77 -12.48
C HIS A 273 -0.71 -23.11 -12.69
N ASN A 274 -0.58 -21.83 -12.35
CA ASN A 274 0.63 -21.04 -12.57
C ASN A 274 1.44 -20.86 -11.28
N THR A 275 2.54 -21.62 -11.17
CA THR A 275 3.41 -21.60 -9.98
C THR A 275 4.06 -20.23 -9.72
N ALA A 276 4.42 -19.47 -10.76
CA ALA A 276 5.00 -18.14 -10.58
C ALA A 276 4.00 -17.17 -9.92
N MET A 277 2.74 -17.21 -10.32
CA MET A 277 1.67 -16.41 -9.70
C MET A 277 1.40 -16.84 -8.26
N ILE A 278 1.39 -18.15 -7.97
CA ILE A 278 1.20 -18.68 -6.61
C ILE A 278 2.31 -18.18 -5.68
N ILE A 279 3.58 -18.36 -6.08
CA ILE A 279 4.75 -17.93 -5.28
C ILE A 279 4.72 -16.42 -5.06
N THR A 280 4.55 -15.65 -6.14
CA THR A 280 4.58 -14.18 -6.06
C THR A 280 3.42 -13.64 -5.23
N GLY A 281 2.21 -14.17 -5.45
CA GLY A 281 1.01 -13.78 -4.70
C GLY A 281 1.15 -14.06 -3.20
N ALA A 282 1.64 -15.24 -2.82
CA ALA A 282 1.86 -15.59 -1.41
C ALA A 282 2.92 -14.69 -0.74
N LEU A 283 3.99 -14.34 -1.46
CA LEU A 283 5.03 -13.43 -0.96
C LEU A 283 4.49 -12.01 -0.74
N VAL A 284 3.78 -11.45 -1.72
CA VAL A 284 3.16 -10.12 -1.61
C VAL A 284 2.08 -10.13 -0.52
N GLY A 285 1.26 -11.19 -0.47
CA GLY A 285 0.19 -11.38 0.51
C GLY A 285 0.73 -11.36 1.94
N SER A 286 1.72 -12.20 2.23
CA SER A 286 2.36 -12.26 3.55
C SER A 286 3.09 -10.97 3.92
N SER A 287 3.85 -10.38 3.00
CA SER A 287 4.57 -9.11 3.23
C SER A 287 3.62 -7.97 3.56
N GLY A 288 2.49 -7.85 2.85
CA GLY A 288 1.48 -6.83 3.13
C GLY A 288 0.82 -7.01 4.50
N ALA A 289 0.55 -8.26 4.91
CA ALA A 289 -0.03 -8.54 6.23
C ALA A 289 0.94 -8.18 7.37
N ILE A 290 2.21 -8.55 7.23
CA ILE A 290 3.27 -8.21 8.20
C ILE A 290 3.44 -6.70 8.30
N LEU A 291 3.50 -6.00 7.17
CA LEU A 291 3.65 -4.54 7.14
C LEU A 291 2.47 -3.85 7.83
N SER A 292 1.23 -4.28 7.55
CA SER A 292 0.04 -3.73 8.21
C SER A 292 0.09 -3.92 9.73
N TYR A 293 0.56 -5.08 10.21
CA TYR A 293 0.74 -5.33 11.64
C TYR A 293 1.79 -4.39 12.26
N ILE A 294 2.96 -4.23 11.61
CA ILE A 294 4.03 -3.34 12.07
C ILE A 294 3.52 -1.90 12.16
N MET A 295 2.79 -1.43 11.15
CA MET A 295 2.19 -0.08 11.15
C MET A 295 1.19 0.10 12.28
N CYS A 296 0.27 -0.85 12.48
CA CYS A 296 -0.70 -0.83 13.57
C CYS A 296 -0.01 -0.74 14.94
N ARG A 297 1.02 -1.57 15.16
CA ARG A 297 1.82 -1.55 16.39
C ARG A 297 2.56 -0.22 16.58
N ALA A 298 3.12 0.34 15.52
CA ALA A 298 3.79 1.64 15.56
C ALA A 298 2.82 2.82 15.85
N MET A 299 1.55 2.67 15.50
CA MET A 299 0.47 3.61 15.86
C MET A 299 -0.19 3.33 17.22
N ASN A 300 0.27 2.29 17.93
CA ASN A 300 -0.39 1.69 19.10
C ASN A 300 -1.91 1.48 18.94
N ARG A 301 -2.33 1.00 17.77
CA ARG A 301 -3.72 0.63 17.50
C ARG A 301 -3.80 -0.83 17.14
N SER A 302 -4.80 -1.54 17.65
CA SER A 302 -5.02 -2.93 17.26
C SER A 302 -5.47 -3.00 15.80
N PHE A 303 -5.01 -4.00 15.06
CA PHE A 303 -5.41 -4.23 13.67
C PHE A 303 -6.93 -4.29 13.49
N ILE A 304 -7.62 -4.93 14.44
CA ILE A 304 -9.09 -5.04 14.47
C ILE A 304 -9.74 -3.66 14.63
N SER A 305 -9.18 -2.78 15.48
CA SER A 305 -9.74 -1.43 15.70
C SER A 305 -9.69 -0.54 14.46
N VAL A 306 -8.66 -0.71 13.63
CA VAL A 306 -8.48 0.04 12.39
C VAL A 306 -9.48 -0.45 11.34
N ILE A 307 -9.60 -1.76 11.15
CA ILE A 307 -10.50 -2.36 10.14
C ILE A 307 -11.97 -2.16 10.49
N ALA A 308 -12.32 -2.30 11.76
CA ALA A 308 -13.69 -2.15 12.19
C ALA A 308 -14.11 -0.67 12.34
N GLY A 309 -13.24 0.27 11.96
CA GLY A 309 -13.55 1.70 11.91
C GLY A 309 -13.96 2.25 13.27
N GLY A 310 -13.13 2.01 14.30
CA GLY A 310 -13.34 2.53 15.65
C GLY A 310 -13.82 1.51 16.69
N PHE A 311 -13.71 0.21 16.43
CA PHE A 311 -14.01 -0.81 17.44
C PHE A 311 -12.87 -0.88 18.45
N GLY A 312 -13.09 -0.35 19.65
CA GLY A 312 -12.08 -0.29 20.72
C GLY A 312 -11.66 1.12 21.12
N ALA A 313 -12.11 2.17 20.41
CA ALA A 313 -12.46 3.38 21.14
C ALA A 313 -13.81 3.05 21.79
N GLU A 314 -13.78 2.53 23.03
CA GLU A 314 -14.89 2.89 23.91
C GLU A 314 -15.06 4.40 23.73
N ALA A 315 -16.28 4.85 23.56
CA ALA A 315 -16.60 6.20 23.96
C ALA A 315 -16.35 6.23 25.49
N GLY A 316 -15.07 6.27 25.88
CA GLY A 316 -14.67 6.95 27.09
C GLY A 316 -15.40 8.28 27.02
N PRO A 317 -16.04 8.69 28.13
CA PRO A 317 -16.98 9.79 28.15
C PRO A 317 -16.37 10.87 27.28
N SER A 318 -17.11 11.30 26.25
CA SER A 318 -16.69 12.36 25.35
C SER A 318 -16.16 13.46 26.24
N GLY A 319 -14.85 13.46 26.46
CA GLY A 319 -14.19 14.40 27.32
C GLY A 319 -14.44 15.66 26.56
N GLU A 320 -15.29 16.53 27.13
CA GLU A 320 -15.47 17.89 26.67
C GLU A 320 -14.10 18.34 26.21
N GLY A 321 -13.92 18.47 24.88
CA GLY A 321 -12.60 18.49 24.28
C GLY A 321 -11.77 19.46 25.09
N ALA A 322 -10.77 18.93 25.82
CA ALA A 322 -10.20 19.57 27.00
C ALA A 322 -10.11 21.05 26.71
N ALA A 323 -10.96 21.85 27.40
CA ALA A 323 -11.22 23.24 27.06
C ALA A 323 -9.88 23.86 26.68
N LYS A 324 -9.72 24.38 25.44
CA LYS A 324 -8.45 24.91 24.93
C LYS A 324 -7.86 25.80 26.02
N ILE A 325 -6.98 25.23 26.84
CA ILE A 325 -6.38 25.97 27.93
C ILE A 325 -5.40 26.85 27.19
N ASP A 326 -5.61 28.16 27.26
CA ASP A 326 -4.69 29.14 26.70
C ASP A 326 -3.40 29.10 27.53
N ARG A 327 -2.63 28.04 27.30
CA ARG A 327 -1.39 27.75 28.00
C ARG A 327 -0.32 28.64 27.38
N PRO A 328 0.50 29.31 28.21
CA PRO A 328 1.57 30.15 27.70
C PRO A 328 2.56 29.29 26.89
N TRP A 329 3.00 29.82 25.75
CA TRP A 329 3.99 29.20 24.88
C TRP A 329 5.01 30.27 24.44
N LYS A 330 6.23 29.86 24.12
CA LYS A 330 7.30 30.77 23.72
C LYS A 330 7.36 30.86 22.20
N ARG A 331 7.36 32.06 21.64
CA ARG A 331 7.53 32.29 20.20
C ARG A 331 9.00 32.51 19.89
N GLY A 332 9.51 31.82 18.87
CA GLY A 332 10.84 32.07 18.30
C GLY A 332 10.76 32.66 16.89
N SER A 333 11.89 33.19 16.44
CA SER A 333 12.12 33.63 15.06
C SER A 333 13.10 32.70 14.32
N ALA A 334 13.22 32.88 13.00
CA ALA A 334 14.19 32.14 12.20
C ALA A 334 15.63 32.49 12.59
N GLU A 335 15.86 33.75 12.94
CA GLU A 335 17.14 34.28 13.39
C GLU A 335 17.56 33.66 14.73
N ASP A 336 16.64 33.55 15.69
CA ASP A 336 16.90 32.87 16.97
C ASP A 336 17.24 31.40 16.74
N ALA A 337 16.50 30.73 15.85
CA ALA A 337 16.71 29.33 15.50
C ALA A 337 18.09 29.11 14.87
N ALA A 338 18.47 29.95 13.90
CA ALA A 338 19.79 29.90 13.26
C ALA A 338 20.92 30.10 14.28
N PHE A 339 20.80 31.11 15.14
CA PHE A 339 21.79 31.37 16.17
C PHE A 339 21.96 30.17 17.13
N LEU A 340 20.86 29.65 17.69
CA LEU A 340 20.89 28.52 18.61
C LEU A 340 21.46 27.25 17.98
N MET A 341 21.09 26.96 16.72
CA MET A 341 21.60 25.79 16.03
C MET A 341 23.07 25.92 15.61
N SER A 342 23.53 27.11 15.21
CA SER A 342 24.93 27.35 14.83
C SER A 342 25.92 27.19 15.99
N GLN A 343 25.45 27.34 17.23
CA GLN A 343 26.25 27.20 18.45
C GLN A 343 26.07 25.82 19.13
N ALA A 344 25.23 24.95 18.56
CA ALA A 344 24.99 23.62 19.09
C ALA A 344 26.14 22.67 18.74
N GLU A 345 26.42 21.68 19.58
CA GLU A 345 27.30 20.58 19.18
C GLU A 345 26.52 19.53 18.39
N GLN A 346 25.24 19.33 18.73
CA GLN A 346 24.36 18.36 18.08
C GLN A 346 22.94 18.89 17.86
N VAL A 347 22.45 18.73 16.62
CA VAL A 347 21.09 19.03 16.20
C VAL A 347 20.42 17.75 15.70
N ILE A 348 19.31 17.36 16.32
CA ILE A 348 18.45 16.28 15.82
C ILE A 348 17.24 16.87 15.13
N ILE A 349 17.11 16.62 13.84
CA ILE A 349 15.99 17.05 13.01
C ILE A 349 14.91 15.98 13.01
N VAL A 350 13.67 16.36 13.34
CA VAL A 350 12.50 15.48 13.38
C VAL A 350 11.50 15.90 12.30
N PRO A 351 11.56 15.28 11.10
CA PRO A 351 10.64 15.60 10.01
C PRO A 351 9.28 14.93 10.20
N GLY A 352 8.22 15.64 9.81
CA GLY A 352 6.86 15.13 9.78
C GLY A 352 6.10 15.51 8.51
N TYR A 353 4.81 15.19 8.47
CA TYR A 353 3.98 15.39 7.27
C TYR A 353 3.90 16.86 6.81
N GLY A 354 4.01 17.82 7.73
CA GLY A 354 4.04 19.25 7.37
C GLY A 354 5.23 19.63 6.48
N MET A 355 6.38 18.98 6.64
CA MET A 355 7.53 19.14 5.75
C MET A 355 7.19 18.70 4.31
N ALA A 356 6.53 17.54 4.18
CA ALA A 356 6.13 16.99 2.89
C ALA A 356 5.12 17.89 2.18
N VAL A 357 4.11 18.39 2.90
CA VAL A 357 3.10 19.30 2.34
C VAL A 357 3.72 20.60 1.84
N ALA A 358 4.71 21.14 2.55
CA ALA A 358 5.40 22.37 2.17
C ALA A 358 6.50 22.17 1.12
N GLN A 359 6.84 20.92 0.75
CA GLN A 359 7.98 20.60 -0.12
C GLN A 359 9.31 21.16 0.42
N ALA A 360 9.52 21.04 1.74
CA ALA A 360 10.65 21.66 2.44
C ALA A 360 11.92 20.78 2.46
N GLN A 361 11.90 19.56 1.93
CA GLN A 361 12.99 18.59 2.05
C GLN A 361 14.34 19.09 1.50
N HIS A 362 14.34 19.84 0.39
CA HIS A 362 15.58 20.39 -0.18
C HIS A 362 16.13 21.56 0.65
N ALA A 363 15.28 22.46 1.12
CA ALA A 363 15.69 23.54 2.02
C ALA A 363 16.21 22.97 3.34
N LEU A 364 15.58 21.90 3.86
CA LEU A 364 16.01 21.22 5.08
C LEU A 364 17.38 20.55 4.90
N ARG A 365 17.65 20.00 3.72
CA ARG A 365 18.97 19.48 3.38
C ARG A 365 20.02 20.60 3.36
N GLU A 366 19.73 21.70 2.69
CA GLU A 366 20.63 22.85 2.61
C GLU A 366 20.96 23.40 4.01
N MET A 367 19.94 23.54 4.88
CA MET A 367 20.13 23.90 6.28
C MET A 367 21.04 22.92 7.02
N GLY A 368 20.83 21.62 6.82
CA GLY A 368 21.67 20.57 7.41
C GLY A 368 23.13 20.66 6.95
N ASP A 369 23.38 20.94 5.68
CA ASP A 369 24.73 21.10 5.14
C ASP A 369 25.41 22.36 5.71
N LYS A 370 24.71 23.50 5.76
CA LYS A 370 25.24 24.72 6.40
C LYS A 370 25.59 24.50 7.86
N LEU A 371 24.73 23.85 8.64
CA LEU A 371 25.03 23.55 10.04
C LEU A 371 26.30 22.70 10.19
N LYS A 372 26.57 21.77 9.26
CA LYS A 372 27.83 21.00 9.27
C LYS A 372 29.06 21.86 8.97
N GLU A 373 28.93 22.93 8.18
CA GLU A 373 30.02 23.90 7.97
C GLU A 373 30.38 24.64 9.27
N TYR A 374 29.41 24.84 10.16
CA TYR A 374 29.61 25.33 11.53
C TYR A 374 30.15 24.25 12.50
N GLY A 375 30.41 23.03 12.04
CA GLY A 375 30.91 21.92 12.85
C GLY A 375 29.84 21.19 13.68
N VAL A 376 28.55 21.45 13.41
CA VAL A 376 27.43 20.86 14.13
C VAL A 376 27.16 19.43 13.66
N ARG A 377 26.96 18.49 14.59
CA ARG A 377 26.53 17.12 14.25
C ARG A 377 25.03 17.13 13.95
N VAL A 378 24.67 16.93 12.69
CA VAL A 378 23.26 16.87 12.25
C VAL A 378 22.83 15.41 12.08
N LYS A 379 21.72 15.04 12.73
CA LYS A 379 21.07 13.73 12.58
C LYS A 379 19.59 13.91 12.28
N TYR A 380 18.99 12.99 11.54
CA TYR A 380 17.57 12.95 11.22
C TYR A 380 16.91 11.79 11.96
N ALA A 381 15.91 12.07 12.79
CA ALA A 381 15.16 11.09 13.56
C ALA A 381 13.79 10.83 12.92
N ILE A 382 13.62 9.63 12.39
CA ILE A 382 12.39 9.25 11.67
C ILE A 382 11.49 8.43 12.57
N HIS A 383 10.26 8.89 12.72
CA HIS A 383 9.21 8.09 13.33
C HIS A 383 8.63 7.12 12.28
N PRO A 384 8.40 5.82 12.59
CA PRO A 384 7.92 4.84 11.60
C PRO A 384 6.60 5.20 10.90
N VAL A 385 5.76 6.00 11.58
CA VAL A 385 4.45 6.47 11.06
C VAL A 385 4.45 7.96 10.68
N ALA A 386 5.61 8.61 10.58
CA ALA A 386 5.68 9.98 10.10
C ALA A 386 5.26 10.06 8.63
N GLY A 387 4.23 10.87 8.34
CA GLY A 387 3.74 11.10 6.98
C GLY A 387 2.41 10.41 6.68
N ARG A 388 2.26 9.96 5.42
CA ARG A 388 1.04 9.29 4.90
C ARG A 388 1.31 7.91 4.28
N MET A 389 2.50 7.37 4.43
CA MET A 389 2.83 5.99 4.08
C MET A 389 4.04 5.53 4.89
N PRO A 390 4.24 4.22 5.09
CA PRO A 390 5.49 3.71 5.64
C PRO A 390 6.68 4.22 4.86
N GLY A 391 7.70 4.69 5.58
CA GLY A 391 8.93 5.21 4.97
C GLY A 391 8.77 6.51 4.19
N HIS A 392 7.65 7.24 4.32
CA HIS A 392 7.40 8.48 3.57
C HIS A 392 8.55 9.48 3.76
N MET A 393 9.01 9.68 5.00
CA MET A 393 10.11 10.62 5.27
C MET A 393 11.43 10.12 4.71
N ASN A 394 11.74 8.82 4.80
CA ASN A 394 12.97 8.24 4.24
C ASN A 394 13.05 8.50 2.72
N VAL A 395 11.93 8.37 2.01
CA VAL A 395 11.88 8.63 0.56
C VAL A 395 12.13 10.11 0.23
N LEU A 396 11.51 11.05 0.96
CA LEU A 396 11.70 12.48 0.71
C LEU A 396 13.10 12.98 1.07
N LEU A 397 13.69 12.44 2.14
CA LEU A 397 15.07 12.76 2.50
C LEU A 397 16.06 12.19 1.49
N ALA A 398 15.81 10.97 0.98
CA ALA A 398 16.60 10.39 -0.10
C ALA A 398 16.47 11.19 -1.41
N GLU A 399 15.28 11.73 -1.73
CA GLU A 399 15.08 12.65 -2.86
C GLU A 399 15.90 13.94 -2.70
N ALA A 400 15.99 14.46 -1.47
CA ALA A 400 16.88 15.57 -1.13
C ALA A 400 18.36 15.14 -0.98
N ASN A 401 18.71 13.90 -1.36
CA ASN A 401 20.05 13.30 -1.29
C ASN A 401 20.67 13.19 0.11
N VAL A 402 19.90 13.31 1.19
CA VAL A 402 20.40 13.21 2.58
C VAL A 402 21.15 11.89 2.78
N PRO A 403 22.38 11.91 3.33
CA PRO A 403 23.14 10.69 3.58
C PRO A 403 22.41 9.73 4.53
N TYR A 404 22.36 8.44 4.20
CA TYR A 404 21.61 7.45 4.97
C TYR A 404 22.18 7.20 6.37
N ASP A 405 23.49 7.40 6.55
CA ASP A 405 24.20 7.32 7.83
C ASP A 405 23.80 8.42 8.82
N GLU A 406 23.14 9.47 8.33
CA GLU A 406 22.57 10.54 9.15
C GLU A 406 21.10 10.30 9.50
N VAL A 407 20.46 9.27 8.93
CA VAL A 407 19.03 8.99 9.09
C VAL A 407 18.83 7.80 10.02
N PHE A 408 18.19 8.04 11.16
CA PHE A 408 18.02 7.05 12.22
C PHE A 408 16.54 6.77 12.47
N GLU A 409 16.23 5.51 12.77
CA GLU A 409 14.90 5.10 13.22
C GLU A 409 14.72 5.40 14.71
N LEU A 410 13.46 5.43 15.17
CA LEU A 410 13.08 5.81 16.53
C LEU A 410 13.87 5.07 17.63
N GLU A 411 14.07 3.76 17.46
CA GLU A 411 14.70 2.89 18.47
C GLU A 411 16.19 3.18 18.64
N ASP A 412 16.85 3.59 17.57
CA ASP A 412 18.29 3.86 17.54
C ASP A 412 18.62 5.25 18.10
N ILE A 413 17.77 6.25 17.84
CA ILE A 413 18.06 7.65 18.16
C ILE A 413 17.50 8.11 19.51
N ASN A 414 16.46 7.46 20.05
CA ASN A 414 15.72 8.01 21.20
C ASN A 414 16.57 8.22 22.46
N SER A 415 17.60 7.39 22.67
CA SER A 415 18.50 7.52 23.82
C SER A 415 19.36 8.79 23.76
N GLU A 416 19.61 9.32 22.56
CA GLU A 416 20.49 10.47 22.32
C GLU A 416 19.82 11.84 22.58
N PHE A 417 18.49 11.93 22.62
CA PHE A 417 17.81 13.22 22.84
C PHE A 417 18.24 13.88 24.16
N SER A 418 18.56 13.11 25.20
CA SER A 418 19.03 13.65 26.48
C SER A 418 20.39 14.36 26.42
N GLN A 419 21.19 14.07 25.39
CA GLN A 419 22.51 14.67 25.15
C GLN A 419 22.49 15.68 24.00
N THR A 420 21.32 15.91 23.39
CA THR A 420 21.16 16.78 22.22
C THR A 420 20.92 18.22 22.65
N ASP A 421 21.61 19.16 22.02
CA ASP A 421 21.44 20.58 22.30
C ASP A 421 20.14 21.12 21.72
N VAL A 422 19.87 20.83 20.44
CA VAL A 422 18.67 21.31 19.76
C VAL A 422 17.93 20.16 19.06
N ALA A 423 16.66 19.98 19.41
CA ALA A 423 15.72 19.18 18.63
C ALA A 423 14.91 20.09 17.69
N PHE A 424 15.12 19.95 16.39
CA PHE A 424 14.44 20.75 15.36
C PHE A 424 13.27 19.96 14.76
N VAL A 425 12.06 20.25 15.22
CA VAL A 425 10.84 19.53 14.82
C VAL A 425 10.14 20.27 13.68
N ILE A 426 10.08 19.65 12.50
CA ILE A 426 9.52 20.27 11.29
C ILE A 426 8.27 19.53 10.80
N GLY A 427 7.10 20.12 11.07
CA GLY A 427 5.83 19.60 10.56
C GLY A 427 5.41 18.24 11.14
N ALA A 428 6.01 17.83 12.25
CA ALA A 428 5.54 16.72 13.08
C ALA A 428 4.59 17.23 14.18
N ASN A 429 3.78 16.35 14.76
CA ASN A 429 2.98 16.70 15.93
C ASN A 429 2.81 15.49 16.86
N ASP A 430 1.98 14.52 16.46
CA ASP A 430 1.63 13.41 17.36
C ASP A 430 2.81 12.49 17.67
N VAL A 431 3.71 12.31 16.70
CA VAL A 431 4.93 11.49 16.83
C VAL A 431 5.96 12.04 17.82
N THR A 432 5.73 13.25 18.32
CA THR A 432 6.55 13.91 19.35
C THR A 432 5.72 14.27 20.59
N ASN A 433 4.52 13.71 20.77
CA ASN A 433 3.61 14.12 21.85
C ASN A 433 3.77 13.23 23.11
N PRO A 434 4.25 13.76 24.25
CA PRO A 434 4.45 13.03 25.50
C PRO A 434 3.17 12.45 26.09
N ALA A 435 1.99 12.96 25.71
CA ALA A 435 0.70 12.42 26.12
C ALA A 435 0.57 10.92 25.79
N ALA A 436 1.29 10.45 24.77
CA ALA A 436 1.40 9.03 24.45
C ALA A 436 2.00 8.18 25.60
N LYS A 437 2.73 8.78 26.54
CA LYS A 437 3.36 8.10 27.69
C LYS A 437 2.70 8.44 29.02
N THR A 438 2.24 9.68 29.15
CA THR A 438 1.80 10.24 30.44
C THR A 438 0.29 10.17 30.65
N ASP A 439 -0.51 10.28 29.60
CA ASP A 439 -1.97 10.40 29.69
C ASP A 439 -2.69 9.16 29.16
N LYS A 440 -3.18 8.32 30.08
CA LYS A 440 -3.94 7.09 29.77
C LYS A 440 -5.26 7.35 29.04
N THR A 441 -5.80 8.56 29.11
CA THR A 441 -7.05 8.95 28.43
C THR A 441 -6.82 9.43 27.01
N SER A 442 -5.56 9.69 26.64
CA SER A 442 -5.19 10.15 25.31
C SER A 442 -5.42 9.06 24.26
N PRO A 443 -6.00 9.37 23.08
CA PRO A 443 -6.16 8.43 21.97
C PRO A 443 -4.84 7.90 21.40
N ILE A 444 -3.71 8.52 21.76
CA ILE A 444 -2.36 8.10 21.37
C ILE A 444 -1.58 7.44 22.52
N TYR A 445 -2.21 7.21 23.67
CA TYR A 445 -1.55 6.53 24.79
C TYR A 445 -0.97 5.19 24.37
N GLY A 446 0.26 4.91 24.76
CA GLY A 446 1.07 3.73 24.43
C GLY A 446 1.79 3.79 23.07
N MET A 447 1.57 4.81 22.24
CA MET A 447 2.34 5.02 21.01
C MET A 447 3.81 5.33 21.35
N PRO A 448 4.79 4.62 20.76
CA PRO A 448 6.18 5.08 20.81
C PRO A 448 6.24 6.48 20.25
N VAL A 449 6.99 7.38 20.88
CA VAL A 449 7.19 8.76 20.40
C VAL A 449 8.66 9.09 20.46
N LEU A 450 9.07 10.08 19.65
CA LEU A 450 10.40 10.66 19.72
C LEU A 450 10.47 11.58 20.94
N ASP A 451 11.46 11.34 21.81
CA ASP A 451 11.62 12.03 23.10
C ASP A 451 12.26 13.41 22.94
N VAL A 452 11.72 14.21 22.02
CA VAL A 452 12.24 15.54 21.68
C VAL A 452 12.28 16.47 22.89
N GLU A 453 11.38 16.25 23.86
CA GLU A 453 11.29 17.05 25.07
C GLU A 453 12.50 16.89 26.00
N LYS A 454 13.33 15.86 25.80
CA LYS A 454 14.57 15.63 26.56
C LYS A 454 15.76 16.44 26.03
N ALA A 455 15.66 17.04 24.85
CA ALA A 455 16.71 17.93 24.33
C ALA A 455 16.81 19.21 25.14
N LYS A 456 17.99 19.85 25.15
CA LYS A 456 18.19 21.10 25.90
C LYS A 456 17.28 22.22 25.38
N THR A 457 17.07 22.30 24.08
CA THR A 457 16.14 23.22 23.42
C THR A 457 15.38 22.51 22.30
N VAL A 458 14.09 22.81 22.16
CA VAL A 458 13.22 22.29 21.10
C VAL A 458 12.74 23.46 20.25
N LEU A 459 13.01 23.39 18.95
CA LEU A 459 12.51 24.35 17.96
C LEU A 459 11.38 23.67 17.18
N PHE A 460 10.15 24.16 17.33
CA PHE A 460 8.97 23.49 16.82
C PHE A 460 8.28 24.29 15.72
N ILE A 461 8.31 23.80 14.49
CA ILE A 461 7.74 24.50 13.33
C ILE A 461 6.30 24.03 13.07
N LYS A 462 5.37 24.99 13.07
CA LYS A 462 3.99 24.80 12.58
C LYS A 462 3.41 26.10 12.03
N ARG A 463 2.36 26.03 11.21
CA ARG A 463 1.71 27.23 10.64
C ARG A 463 0.97 28.08 11.68
N SER A 464 0.33 27.45 12.66
CA SER A 464 -0.43 28.13 13.72
C SER A 464 -0.63 27.22 14.92
N MET A 465 -0.86 27.79 16.10
CA MET A 465 -1.12 27.01 17.33
C MET A 465 -2.42 26.20 17.23
N GLY A 466 -3.45 26.70 16.53
CA GLY A 466 -4.75 26.05 16.43
C GLY A 466 -4.83 24.76 15.58
N GLY A 467 -3.77 24.42 14.85
CA GLY A 467 -3.70 23.15 14.12
C GLY A 467 -3.41 22.00 15.07
N VAL A 468 -4.41 21.15 15.32
CA VAL A 468 -4.22 19.84 15.95
C VAL A 468 -3.58 18.86 14.96
N GLY A 469 -2.86 17.87 15.48
CA GLY A 469 -2.26 16.82 14.70
C GLY A 469 -3.30 15.83 14.18
N TYR A 470 -2.83 14.64 13.80
CA TYR A 470 -3.69 13.59 13.27
C TYR A 470 -4.73 13.13 14.30
N ALA A 471 -4.32 12.97 15.55
CA ALA A 471 -5.12 12.42 16.64
C ALA A 471 -6.08 13.45 17.26
N GLY A 472 -6.06 14.70 16.77
CA GLY A 472 -6.93 15.76 17.28
C GLY A 472 -6.60 16.20 18.72
N VAL A 473 -5.48 15.74 19.27
CA VAL A 473 -5.01 16.09 20.61
C VAL A 473 -4.07 17.30 20.56
N ASP A 474 -4.10 18.09 21.62
CA ASP A 474 -3.10 19.12 21.83
C ASP A 474 -1.77 18.49 22.27
N ASN A 475 -0.65 19.20 22.05
CA ASN A 475 0.68 18.68 22.32
C ASN A 475 1.33 19.40 23.49
N GLU A 476 1.69 18.64 24.53
CA GLU A 476 2.32 19.18 25.73
C GLU A 476 3.68 19.82 25.46
N VAL A 477 4.42 19.39 24.44
CA VAL A 477 5.74 19.93 24.09
C VAL A 477 5.65 21.42 23.79
N PHE A 478 4.56 21.88 23.17
CA PHE A 478 4.39 23.29 22.78
C PHE A 478 4.49 24.26 23.96
N TYR A 479 4.21 23.77 25.16
CA TYR A 479 4.09 24.57 26.38
C TYR A 479 5.26 24.34 27.35
N ARG A 480 6.27 23.56 26.97
CA ARG A 480 7.44 23.32 27.82
C ARG A 480 8.41 24.49 27.78
N ASP A 481 9.12 24.69 28.89
CA ASP A 481 10.05 25.80 29.03
C ASP A 481 11.22 25.76 28.05
N ASN A 482 11.66 24.57 27.65
CA ASN A 482 12.73 24.39 26.67
C ASN A 482 12.23 24.45 25.21
N THR A 483 10.95 24.74 24.95
CA THR A 483 10.38 24.73 23.60
C THR A 483 10.09 26.14 23.08
N MET A 484 10.52 26.41 21.85
CA MET A 484 10.21 27.62 21.10
C MET A 484 9.41 27.28 19.85
N MET A 485 8.26 27.93 19.69
CA MET A 485 7.37 27.74 18.55
C MET A 485 7.77 28.69 17.41
N LEU A 486 8.11 28.11 16.28
CA LEU A 486 8.47 28.80 15.04
C LEU A 486 7.25 28.78 14.10
N LEU A 487 6.46 29.87 14.12
CA LEU A 487 5.18 29.92 13.42
C LEU A 487 5.31 30.43 11.98
N ALA A 488 5.39 29.51 11.00
CA ALA A 488 5.34 29.81 9.58
C ALA A 488 5.03 28.56 8.74
N ASP A 489 4.95 28.73 7.41
CA ASP A 489 5.08 27.61 6.48
C ASP A 489 6.46 26.94 6.66
N ALA A 490 6.51 25.61 6.58
CA ALA A 490 7.71 24.85 6.92
C ALA A 490 8.87 25.14 5.96
N LYS A 491 8.61 25.33 4.66
CA LYS A 491 9.65 25.64 3.69
C LYS A 491 10.17 27.06 3.91
N LYS A 492 9.26 28.02 4.06
CA LYS A 492 9.61 29.41 4.31
C LYS A 492 10.46 29.59 5.57
N MET A 493 10.09 28.93 6.68
CA MET A 493 10.86 28.99 7.92
C MET A 493 12.29 28.49 7.74
N VAL A 494 12.44 27.34 7.06
CA VAL A 494 13.77 26.76 6.82
C VAL A 494 14.60 27.65 5.90
N GLU A 495 14.02 28.23 4.84
CA GLU A 495 14.71 29.17 3.96
C GLU A 495 15.17 30.45 4.70
N GLU A 496 14.35 30.97 5.62
CA GLU A 496 14.71 32.11 6.47
C GLU A 496 15.84 31.76 7.45
N ILE A 497 15.84 30.54 8.00
CA ILE A 497 16.93 30.04 8.86
C ILE A 497 18.22 29.91 8.05
N VAL A 498 18.16 29.28 6.87
CA VAL A 498 19.30 29.12 5.95
C VAL A 498 19.93 30.47 5.64
N LYS A 499 19.10 31.48 5.32
CA LYS A 499 19.56 32.85 5.07
C LYS A 499 20.17 33.52 6.30
N SER A 500 19.76 33.14 7.50
CA SER A 500 20.30 33.68 8.75
C SER A 500 21.57 32.95 9.21
N LEU A 501 21.88 31.80 8.59
CA LEU A 501 23.15 31.08 8.73
C LEU A 501 24.21 31.56 7.70
N ASP A 502 23.84 32.44 6.77
CA ASP A 502 24.75 33.17 5.88
C ASP A 502 25.23 34.48 6.55
#